data_AF-A0A914Q2J9-F1
#
_entry.id   AF-A0A914Q2J9-F1
#
_cell.length_a   1.000
_cell.length_b   1.000
_cell.length_c   1.000
_cell.angle_alpha   90.00
_cell.angle_beta   90.00
_cell.angle_gamma   90.00
#
_symmetry.space_group_name_H-M   'P 1'
#
loop_
_entity.id
_entity.type
_entity.pdbx_description
1 polymer ?
#
loop_
_entity_poly.entity_id
_entity_poly.type
_entity_poly.pdbx_seq_one_letter_code
_entity_poly.pdbx_strand_id
1 'polypeptide(L)' 'MLIACSETNEVYTYYKKCQRHVCKYDFTQETTEDISGLQVPKMSESPTDFVSALCWKKESNIVMAANSQGKAQILQLSP' A
#
# COMPACT_ATOMS: atom_id res chain seq x y z
N MET A 1 -1.17 15.98 -5.16
CA MET A 1 -0.57 15.15 -4.11
C MET A 1 0.62 14.40 -4.71
N LEU A 2 1.53 13.92 -3.87
CA LEU A 2 2.57 12.97 -4.25
C LEU A 2 2.29 11.65 -3.52
N ILE A 3 2.68 10.55 -4.15
CA ILE A 3 2.69 9.23 -3.55
C ILE A 3 4.08 8.62 -3.70
N ALA A 4 4.57 7.97 -2.65
CA ALA A 4 5.89 7.37 -2.61
C ALA A 4 5.84 5.96 -2.00
N CYS A 5 6.73 5.10 -2.49
CA CYS A 5 6.96 3.73 -2.04
C CYS A 5 8.24 3.67 -1.21
N SER A 6 8.32 2.74 -0.27
CA SER A 6 9.50 2.50 0.57
C SER A 6 10.03 1.07 0.44
N GLU A 7 11.32 0.91 0.74
CA GLU A 7 12.01 -0.38 0.91
C GLU A 7 11.56 -1.13 2.17
N THR A 8 10.81 -0.47 3.05
CA THR A 8 10.22 -1.03 4.27
C THR A 8 8.80 -1.56 4.07
N ASN A 9 8.40 -1.85 2.82
CA ASN A 9 7.06 -2.32 2.44
C ASN A 9 5.91 -1.34 2.80
N GLU A 10 6.22 -0.04 2.83
CA GLU A 10 5.29 1.02 3.23
C GLU A 10 5.00 1.98 2.07
N VAL A 11 3.75 2.48 2.02
CA VAL A 11 3.28 3.52 1.09
C VAL A 11 3.00 4.79 1.85
N TYR A 12 3.48 5.91 1.33
CA TYR A 12 3.28 7.23 1.91
C TYR A 12 2.61 8.18 0.93
N THR A 13 1.69 8.99 1.44
CA THR A 13 1.10 10.10 0.67
C THR A 13 1.52 11.44 1.24
N TYR A 14 1.76 12.41 0.35
CA TYR A 14 2.19 13.75 0.72
C TYR A 14 1.32 14.80 0.05
N TYR A 15 0.91 15.80 0.81
CA TYR A 15 0.31 17.00 0.25
C TYR A 15 1.41 17.97 -0.19
N LYS A 16 1.26 18.60 -1.36
CA LYS A 16 2.32 19.41 -2.01
C LYS A 16 2.89 20.52 -1.12
N LYS A 17 2.12 20.99 -0.14
CA LYS A 17 2.51 22.06 0.81
C LYS A 17 2.91 21.55 2.20
N CYS A 18 2.85 20.24 2.44
CA CYS A 18 3.20 19.63 3.72
C CYS A 18 4.57 18.96 3.65
N GLN A 19 5.42 19.23 4.63
CA GLN A 19 6.71 18.55 4.79
C GLN A 19 6.60 17.17 5.47
N ARG A 20 5.41 16.82 5.99
CA ARG A 20 5.12 15.53 6.62
C ARG A 20 4.17 14.71 5.75
N HIS A 21 4.28 13.38 5.85
CA HIS A 21 3.33 12.47 5.21
C HIS A 21 1.93 12.65 5.83
N VAL A 22 0.91 12.53 4.99
CA VAL A 22 -0.51 12.69 5.36
C VAL A 22 -1.09 11.35 5.79
N CYS A 23 -0.81 10.29 5.03
CA CYS A 23 -1.22 8.93 5.34
C CYS A 23 -0.06 7.96 5.10
N LYS A 24 -0.10 6.84 5.81
CA LYS A 24 0.79 5.69 5.66
C LYS A 24 -0.08 4.43 5.51
N TYR A 25 0.27 3.58 4.55
CA TYR A 25 -0.24 2.22 4.46
C TYR A 25 0.94 1.25 4.58
N ASP A 26 0.76 0.20 5.38
CA ASP A 26 1.80 -0.77 5.69
C ASP A 26 1.35 -2.14 5.17
N PHE A 27 2.05 -2.65 4.15
CA PHE A 27 1.72 -3.96 3.59
C PHE A 27 1.94 -5.10 4.57
N THR A 28 2.73 -4.87 5.63
CA THR A 28 3.04 -5.89 6.63
C THR A 28 1.91 -6.18 7.59
N GLN A 29 0.95 -5.25 7.68
CA GLN A 29 -0.24 -5.50 8.46
C GLN A 29 -1.16 -6.45 7.68
N GLU A 30 -1.51 -7.56 8.33
CA GLU A 30 -2.45 -8.53 7.78
C GLU A 30 -3.76 -7.81 7.43
N THR A 31 -4.00 -7.67 6.12
CA THR A 31 -5.35 -7.36 5.63
C THR A 31 -6.07 -8.70 5.61
N THR A 32 -6.72 -9.04 6.72
CA THR A 32 -7.48 -10.28 6.87
C THR A 32 -8.74 -10.21 6.00
N GLU A 33 -8.60 -10.36 4.69
CA GLU A 33 -9.74 -10.58 3.81
C GLU A 33 -10.09 -12.06 3.80
N ASP A 34 -10.85 -12.44 4.82
CA ASP A 34 -11.40 -13.77 5.02
C ASP A 34 -12.63 -13.96 4.11
N ILE A 35 -12.43 -13.92 2.78
CA ILE A 35 -13.55 -13.91 1.81
C ILE A 35 -14.05 -15.33 1.47
N SER A 36 -13.41 -16.41 1.94
CA SER A 36 -13.86 -17.76 1.55
C SER A 36 -13.49 -18.94 2.46
N GLY A 37 -12.92 -18.72 3.64
CA GLY A 37 -12.46 -19.83 4.50
C GLY A 37 -11.33 -20.68 3.89
N LEU A 38 -10.83 -20.31 2.70
CA LEU A 38 -9.59 -20.79 2.12
C LEU A 38 -8.47 -19.90 2.66
N GLN A 39 -7.71 -20.44 3.60
CA GLN A 39 -6.44 -19.85 4.02
C GLN A 39 -5.53 -19.81 2.78
N VAL A 40 -5.49 -18.66 2.11
CA VAL A 40 -4.43 -18.41 1.12
C VAL A 40 -3.13 -18.53 1.91
N PRO A 41 -2.16 -19.37 1.47
CA PRO A 41 -0.91 -19.55 2.18
C PRO A 41 -0.33 -18.17 2.49
N LYS A 42 -0.06 -17.89 3.77
CA LYS A 42 0.60 -16.66 4.17
C LYS A 42 1.88 -16.59 3.34
N MET A 43 1.92 -15.66 2.38
CA MET A 43 3.18 -15.32 1.74
C MET A 43 4.04 -14.81 2.87
N SER A 44 5.06 -15.57 3.26
CA SER A 44 5.91 -15.22 4.39
C SER A 44 6.56 -13.89 4.07
N GLU A 45 6.09 -12.82 4.70
CA GLU A 45 6.64 -11.51 4.46
C GLU A 45 8.10 -11.53 4.86
N SER A 46 8.95 -11.26 3.87
CA SER A 46 10.37 -11.23 4.08
C SER A 46 10.73 -9.85 4.63
N PRO A 47 11.71 -9.73 5.53
CA PRO A 47 12.21 -8.42 5.96
C PRO A 47 12.86 -7.61 4.81
N THR A 48 12.93 -8.19 3.61
CA THR A 48 13.41 -7.57 2.38
C THR A 48 12.28 -7.16 1.42
N ASP A 49 11.02 -7.25 1.84
CA ASP A 49 9.88 -6.87 1.01
C ASP A 49 9.76 -5.36 0.88
N PHE A 50 9.44 -4.90 -0.33
CA PHE A 50 9.35 -3.48 -0.64
C PHE A 50 8.18 -3.18 -1.58
N VAL A 51 7.68 -1.95 -1.55
CA VAL A 51 6.64 -1.51 -2.49
C VAL A 51 7.28 -1.30 -3.87
N SER A 52 6.80 -2.05 -4.86
CA SER A 52 7.39 -2.12 -6.20
C SER A 52 6.67 -1.24 -7.22
N ALA A 53 5.38 -0.96 -7.03
CA ALA A 53 4.60 -0.14 -7.95
C ALA A 53 3.49 0.66 -7.24
N LEU A 54 3.25 1.86 -7.76
CA LEU A 54 2.19 2.77 -7.30
C LEU A 54 1.51 3.42 -8.50
N CYS A 55 0.18 3.53 -8.44
CA CYS A 55 -0.60 4.24 -9.44
C CYS A 55 -1.74 5.01 -8.78
N TRP A 56 -1.89 6.28 -9.17
CA TRP A 56 -3.00 7.10 -8.72
C TRP A 56 -4.12 7.10 -9.76
N LYS A 57 -5.35 6.82 -9.34
CA LYS A 57 -6.52 6.94 -10.23
C LYS A 57 -6.88 8.42 -10.39
N LYS A 58 -6.78 8.94 -11.61
CA LYS A 58 -7.09 10.34 -11.95
C LYS A 58 -8.42 10.79 -11.34
N GLU A 59 -8.44 12.04 -10.85
CA GLU A 59 -9.64 12.70 -10.31
C GLU A 59 -10.35 11.92 -9.19
N SER A 60 -9.59 11.12 -8.43
CA SER A 60 -10.13 10.36 -7.30
C SER A 60 -9.15 10.32 -6.13
N ASN A 61 -9.63 9.87 -4.98
CA ASN A 61 -8.83 9.60 -3.79
C ASN A 61 -8.34 8.14 -3.74
N ILE A 62 -8.31 7.46 -4.89
CA ILE A 62 -7.97 6.04 -4.99
C ILE A 62 -6.55 5.86 -5.50
N VAL A 63 -5.84 4.98 -4.82
CA VAL A 63 -4.47 4.57 -5.11
C VAL A 63 -4.45 3.07 -5.28
N MET A 64 -3.70 2.59 -6.27
CA MET A 64 -3.32 1.20 -6.38
C MET A 64 -1.85 1.05 -5.99
N ALA A 65 -1.54 0.10 -5.13
CA ALA A 65 -0.19 -0.21 -4.70
C ALA A 65 0.10 -1.70 -4.88
N ALA A 66 1.33 -2.04 -5.25
CA ALA A 66 1.80 -3.42 -5.31
C ALA A 66 3.20 -3.54 -4.72
N ASN A 67 3.51 -4.68 -4.10
CA ASN A 67 4.81 -4.96 -3.50
C ASN A 67 5.63 -6.02 -4.27
N SER A 68 6.85 -6.28 -3.81
CA SER A 68 7.81 -7.22 -4.40
C SER A 68 7.32 -8.67 -4.42
N GLN A 69 6.33 -9.01 -3.58
CA GLN A 69 5.70 -10.33 -3.52
C GLN A 69 4.52 -10.45 -4.51
N GLY A 70 4.15 -9.38 -5.24
CA GLY A 70 3.00 -9.39 -6.13
C GLY A 70 1.65 -9.23 -5.43
N LYS A 71 1.64 -8.89 -4.13
CA LYS A 71 0.42 -8.46 -3.42
C LYS A 71 0.04 -7.08 -3.94
N ALA A 72 -1.18 -6.93 -4.43
CA ALA A 72 -1.73 -5.67 -4.92
C ALA A 72 -2.95 -5.26 -4.10
N GLN A 73 -3.06 -3.97 -3.77
CA GLN A 73 -4.18 -3.43 -3.02
C GLN A 73 -4.69 -2.10 -3.58
N ILE A 74 -5.99 -1.91 -3.44
CA ILE A 74 -6.67 -0.65 -3.73
C ILE A 74 -6.89 0.08 -2.41
N LEU A 75 -6.26 1.24 -2.29
CA LEU A 75 -6.32 2.10 -1.11
C LEU A 75 -7.18 3.32 -1.43
N GLN A 76 -8.04 3.72 -0.50
CA GLN A 76 -8.81 4.95 -0.59
C GLN A 76 -8.35 5.92 0.50
N LEU A 77 -8.00 7.13 0.10
CA LEU A 77 -7.71 8.20 1.04
C LEU A 77 -9.05 8.76 1.55
N SER A 78 -9.25 8.62 2.86
CA SER A 78 -10.34 9.29 3.55
C SER A 78 -10.01 10.79 3.72
N PRO A 79 -11.03 11.66 3.74
CA PRO A 79 -10.86 13.07 4.11
C PRO A 79 -10.31 13.25 5.53
#